data_AF-A0A9P8W0W6-F1
#
_entry.id   AF-A0A9P8W0W6-F1
#
_cell.length_a   1.000
_cell.length_b   1.000
_cell.length_c   1.000
_cell.angle_alpha   90.00
_cell.angle_beta   90.00
_cell.angle_gamma   90.00
#
_symmetry.space_group_name_H-M   'P 1'
#
loop_
_entity.id
_entity.type
_entity.pdbx_description
1 polymer ?
#
loop_
_entity_poly.entity_id
_entity_poly.type
_entity_poly.pdbx_seq_one_letter_code
_entity_poly.pdbx_strand_id
1 'polypeptide(L)'
;MSSDDNTELIIAVVALVISVLAFIIAILQALQQYFASATGFSSCSEEVIGKWSQFARRQMLWSEFRFEVQFEVPVIFVAKPENKRGPLGGDDDVTDPDRKIIRLDGSEGNFKYTSSIQEFDEQFRKSKQQVVHTADNEKATWYALLMAITRMEKESRVWQDKVSSECRATNGPPNDSSKGSSVSSDAPALPKHSMVVCMQRKRRTWDSMPDGLGKPYATTTISHLVEIAAMLGIYWRQFDLNNDKYRAQGNGFVLYGSYVDNLGITFTFQKQGPTWFEQNRVVPNYEVKKLCFGIATTIFYREKNVFADEPKDLGSLQLGSLSEIAQTLAVFGCDIHTVNFFRKNLDQARHSHIFPVAFELLGMVGKMLHVQDTVFRMIPNPTVFYWDPTSFSLPTLMGEFISSLKVLQSEECMKDSQHLDQILRWADEEKFSLVRASTSNLYDFGQKINGAKLINELNHLRAGIDVCDGYFNQMKFSMVRKVVCAHLQEVLNCLNEKDDNDASSKDHSKKDDPEQGEDDGQTTIHDIDSAFREDKESLLVEMYFSTIRQNVVRIVRKQDWMSKQIQARRPPGRKEEVTATKATPTEAVTERQVNEIWCTLVFRMLCWLQLHDFHKMDIQVSKSDAYASRIPVYIV
;
A
#
# COMPACT_ATOMS: atom_id res chain seq x y z
N MET A 1 -49.15 8.53 -89.04
CA MET A 1 -48.19 9.31 -88.24
C MET A 1 -48.81 9.63 -86.86
N SER A 2 -49.36 8.65 -86.15
CA SER A 2 -50.01 8.85 -84.83
C SER A 2 -49.70 7.74 -83.82
N SER A 3 -48.99 6.68 -84.23
CA SER A 3 -48.53 5.59 -83.38
C SER A 3 -47.17 5.88 -82.73
N ASP A 4 -46.30 6.63 -83.41
CA ASP A 4 -44.95 6.95 -82.93
C ASP A 4 -45.00 7.97 -81.79
N ASP A 5 -45.83 9.01 -81.87
CA ASP A 5 -46.02 10.03 -80.80
C ASP A 5 -46.49 9.42 -79.47
N ASN A 6 -47.39 8.44 -79.51
CA ASN A 6 -47.84 7.75 -78.29
C ASN A 6 -46.74 6.88 -77.69
N THR A 7 -45.89 6.28 -78.54
CA THR A 7 -44.76 5.46 -78.09
C THR A 7 -43.67 6.34 -77.48
N GLU A 8 -43.36 7.48 -78.09
CA GLU A 8 -42.43 8.48 -77.56
C GLU A 8 -42.92 9.09 -76.24
N LEU A 9 -44.22 9.40 -76.11
CA LEU A 9 -44.81 9.88 -74.87
C LEU A 9 -44.72 8.84 -73.75
N ILE A 10 -45.01 7.57 -74.05
CA ILE A 10 -44.89 6.47 -73.08
C ILE A 10 -43.43 6.31 -72.64
N ILE A 11 -42.48 6.35 -73.57
CA ILE A 11 -41.04 6.27 -73.26
C ILE A 11 -40.62 7.46 -72.38
N ALA A 12 -41.07 8.68 -72.69
CA ALA A 12 -40.75 9.87 -71.91
C ALA A 12 -41.32 9.80 -70.47
N VAL A 13 -42.57 9.34 -70.31
CA VAL A 13 -43.21 9.15 -69.01
C VAL A 13 -42.48 8.06 -68.20
N VAL A 14 -42.13 6.94 -68.84
CA VAL A 14 -41.37 5.86 -68.19
C VAL A 14 -39.98 6.35 -67.77
N ALA A 15 -39.28 7.09 -68.62
CA ALA A 15 -37.96 7.66 -68.31
C ALA A 15 -38.02 8.66 -67.16
N LEU A 16 -39.08 9.48 -67.08
CA LEU A 16 -39.31 10.40 -65.97
C LEU A 16 -39.54 9.65 -64.66
N VAL A 17 -40.38 8.62 -64.68
CA VAL A 17 -40.66 7.77 -63.50
C VAL A 17 -39.38 7.09 -63.01
N ILE A 18 -38.57 6.53 -63.91
CA ILE A 18 -37.28 5.92 -63.58
C ILE A 18 -36.32 6.95 -62.99
N SER A 19 -36.25 8.16 -63.56
CA SER A 19 -35.36 9.23 -63.07
C SER A 19 -35.77 9.71 -61.67
N VAL A 20 -37.07 9.85 -61.40
CA VAL A 20 -37.58 10.21 -60.06
C VAL A 20 -37.28 9.12 -59.05
N LEU A 21 -37.49 7.85 -59.40
CA LEU A 21 -37.13 6.71 -58.55
C LEU A 21 -35.63 6.67 -58.25
N ALA A 22 -34.79 6.83 -59.28
CA ALA A 22 -33.34 6.89 -59.13
C ALA A 22 -32.92 8.06 -58.22
N PHE A 23 -33.55 9.22 -58.36
CA PHE A 23 -33.29 10.39 -57.51
C PHE A 23 -33.68 10.13 -56.05
N ILE A 24 -34.83 9.50 -55.79
CA ILE A 24 -35.24 9.11 -54.43
C ILE A 24 -34.24 8.12 -53.83
N ILE A 25 -33.81 7.12 -54.58
CA ILE A 25 -32.81 6.14 -54.12
C ILE A 25 -31.48 6.85 -53.79
N ALA A 26 -31.03 7.78 -54.64
CA ALA A 26 -29.82 8.55 -54.40
C ALA A 26 -29.94 9.41 -53.12
N ILE A 27 -31.10 10.03 -52.87
CA ILE A 27 -31.35 10.77 -51.63
C ILE A 27 -31.33 9.83 -50.42
N LEU A 28 -31.97 8.66 -50.49
CA LEU A 28 -31.97 7.69 -49.39
C LEU A 28 -30.55 7.15 -49.12
N GLN A 29 -29.77 6.89 -50.17
CA GLN A 29 -28.37 6.48 -50.04
C GLN A 29 -27.51 7.59 -49.41
N ALA A 30 -27.69 8.85 -49.84
CA ALA A 30 -27.00 9.98 -49.25
C ALA A 30 -27.40 10.17 -47.77
N LEU A 31 -28.67 10.04 -47.42
CA LEU A 31 -29.15 10.09 -46.03
C LEU A 31 -28.60 8.93 -45.19
N GLN A 32 -28.53 7.72 -45.74
CA GLN A 32 -27.96 6.57 -45.05
C GLN A 32 -26.47 6.78 -44.79
N GLN A 33 -25.70 7.26 -45.77
CA GLN A 33 -24.28 7.61 -45.61
C GLN A 33 -24.10 8.74 -44.59
N TYR A 34 -25.00 9.72 -44.61
CA TYR A 34 -25.01 10.84 -43.67
C TYR A 34 -25.26 10.37 -42.22
N PHE A 35 -26.23 9.48 -41.98
CA PHE A 35 -26.44 8.90 -40.65
C PHE A 35 -25.33 7.93 -40.23
N ALA A 36 -24.71 7.23 -41.18
CA ALA A 36 -23.55 6.37 -40.92
C ALA A 36 -22.31 7.16 -40.48
N SER A 37 -22.25 8.47 -40.71
CA SER A 37 -21.15 9.31 -40.19
C SER A 37 -21.12 9.43 -38.65
N ALA A 38 -22.21 9.10 -37.97
CA ALA A 38 -22.34 9.20 -36.50
C ALA A 38 -22.36 7.83 -35.78
N THR A 39 -21.81 6.76 -36.39
CA THR A 39 -21.80 5.39 -35.84
C THR A 39 -21.25 5.31 -34.42
N GLY A 40 -20.27 6.14 -34.07
CA GLY A 40 -19.68 6.18 -32.74
C GLY A 40 -20.59 6.69 -31.62
N PHE A 41 -21.71 7.33 -31.95
CA PHE A 41 -22.58 7.92 -30.93
C PHE A 41 -23.32 6.86 -30.11
N SER A 42 -23.67 5.71 -30.69
CA SER A 42 -24.29 4.60 -29.95
C SER A 42 -23.32 4.02 -28.91
N SER A 43 -22.03 3.99 -29.22
CA SER A 43 -20.97 3.57 -28.28
C SER A 43 -20.74 4.56 -27.12
N CYS A 44 -21.35 5.74 -27.16
CA CYS A 44 -21.34 6.72 -26.06
C CYS A 44 -22.70 6.84 -25.35
N SER A 45 -23.59 5.84 -25.51
CA SER A 45 -24.88 5.82 -24.84
C SER A 45 -24.74 5.68 -23.31
N GLU A 46 -25.84 5.95 -22.60
CA GLU A 46 -25.90 5.76 -21.15
C GLU A 46 -25.70 4.30 -20.74
N GLU A 47 -26.03 3.35 -21.63
CA GLU A 47 -25.78 1.93 -21.40
C GLU A 47 -24.28 1.60 -21.38
N VAL A 48 -23.47 2.28 -22.20
CA VAL A 48 -22.03 2.03 -22.31
C VAL A 48 -21.23 2.81 -21.27
N ILE A 49 -21.40 4.13 -21.19
CA ILE A 49 -20.57 5.03 -20.37
C ILE A 49 -21.33 5.67 -19.18
N GLY A 50 -22.55 5.21 -18.90
CA GLY A 50 -23.37 5.72 -17.81
C GLY A 50 -23.69 7.21 -17.98
N LYS A 51 -23.70 7.93 -16.86
CA LYS A 51 -23.98 9.38 -16.82
C LYS A 51 -23.01 10.23 -17.64
N TRP A 52 -21.90 9.68 -18.16
CA TRP A 52 -20.99 10.40 -19.05
C TRP A 52 -21.56 10.60 -20.46
N SER A 53 -22.64 9.91 -20.82
CA SER A 53 -23.38 10.16 -22.07
C SER A 53 -23.86 11.61 -22.19
N GLN A 54 -24.10 12.29 -21.06
CA GLN A 54 -24.45 13.72 -21.04
C GLN A 54 -23.35 14.63 -21.58
N PHE A 55 -22.10 14.15 -21.62
CA PHE A 55 -20.94 14.86 -22.17
C PHE A 55 -20.64 14.43 -23.61
N ALA A 56 -21.43 13.52 -24.18
CA ALA A 56 -21.33 13.12 -25.58
C ALA A 56 -22.25 13.99 -26.45
N ARG A 57 -21.72 14.54 -27.55
CA ARG A 57 -22.45 15.37 -28.47
C ARG A 57 -22.02 15.14 -29.92
N ARG A 58 -22.95 15.39 -30.84
CA ARG A 58 -22.68 15.39 -32.28
C ARG A 58 -22.40 16.83 -32.70
N GLN A 59 -21.24 17.07 -33.30
CA GLN A 59 -20.87 18.38 -33.84
C GLN A 59 -20.83 18.29 -35.37
N MET A 60 -21.49 19.22 -36.05
CA MET A 60 -21.45 19.29 -37.52
C MET A 60 -20.12 19.91 -37.98
N LEU A 61 -19.37 19.18 -38.80
CA LEU A 61 -18.20 19.69 -39.53
C LEU A 61 -18.64 20.12 -40.92
N TRP A 62 -18.90 21.42 -41.08
CA TRP A 62 -19.34 21.99 -42.36
C TRP A 62 -18.29 21.85 -43.46
N SER A 63 -17.00 21.77 -43.12
CA SER A 63 -15.90 21.58 -44.08
C SER A 63 -15.94 20.22 -44.78
N GLU A 64 -16.37 19.18 -44.07
CA GLU A 64 -16.39 17.79 -44.55
C GLU A 64 -17.82 17.26 -44.76
N PHE A 65 -18.82 18.11 -44.48
CA PHE A 65 -20.25 17.80 -44.55
C PHE A 65 -20.63 16.50 -43.80
N ARG A 66 -20.08 16.31 -42.59
CA ARG A 66 -20.35 15.14 -41.73
C ARG A 66 -20.47 15.50 -40.25
N PHE A 67 -21.05 14.60 -39.46
CA PHE A 67 -21.04 14.72 -38.00
C PHE A 67 -19.77 14.11 -37.41
N GLU A 68 -19.14 14.83 -36.49
CA GLU A 68 -18.15 14.28 -35.58
C GLU A 68 -18.80 14.02 -34.22
N VAL A 69 -18.54 12.83 -33.68
CA VAL A 69 -18.96 12.46 -32.34
C VAL A 69 -17.86 12.87 -31.38
N GLN A 70 -18.19 13.78 -30.48
CA GLN A 70 -17.31 14.23 -29.40
C GLN A 70 -17.82 13.71 -28.08
N PHE A 71 -16.91 13.25 -27.24
CA PHE A 71 -17.23 12.74 -25.91
C PHE A 71 -16.09 13.06 -24.96
N GLU A 72 -16.32 12.81 -23.68
CA GLU A 72 -15.32 13.04 -22.64
C GLU A 72 -15.04 11.75 -21.87
N VAL A 73 -13.79 11.58 -21.47
CA VAL A 73 -13.31 10.44 -20.69
C VAL A 73 -12.45 10.91 -19.52
N PRO A 74 -12.40 10.16 -18.42
CA PRO A 74 -11.60 10.54 -17.28
C PRO A 74 -10.11 10.24 -17.50
N VAL A 75 -9.26 11.16 -17.08
CA VAL A 75 -7.84 10.93 -16.81
C VAL A 75 -7.68 10.81 -15.31
N ILE A 76 -7.38 9.60 -14.82
CA ILE A 76 -7.42 9.24 -13.40
C ILE A 76 -6.00 9.21 -12.84
N PHE A 77 -5.79 9.77 -11.65
CA PHE A 77 -4.48 9.78 -10.99
C PHE A 77 -4.61 9.89 -9.47
N VAL A 78 -3.58 9.50 -8.73
CA VAL A 78 -3.54 9.65 -7.27
C VAL A 78 -2.70 10.86 -6.89
N ALA A 79 -3.21 11.68 -5.98
CA ALA A 79 -2.52 12.89 -5.54
C ALA A 79 -2.81 13.21 -4.06
N LYS A 80 -2.06 14.19 -3.54
CA LYS A 80 -2.44 14.87 -2.30
C LYS A 80 -3.68 15.73 -2.54
N PRO A 81 -4.58 15.89 -1.56
CA PRO A 81 -5.77 16.74 -1.71
C PRO A 81 -5.44 18.19 -2.09
N GLU A 82 -4.30 18.72 -1.65
CA GLU A 82 -3.88 20.10 -1.93
C GLU A 82 -3.28 20.27 -3.32
N ASN A 83 -3.15 19.18 -4.10
CA ASN A 83 -2.53 19.21 -5.41
C ASN A 83 -3.36 20.04 -6.39
N LYS A 84 -2.72 21.05 -7.00
CA LYS A 84 -3.32 21.94 -8.00
C LYS A 84 -2.90 21.62 -9.44
N ARG A 85 -1.99 20.67 -9.66
CA ARG A 85 -1.44 20.36 -10.98
C ARG A 85 -1.72 18.92 -11.38
N GLY A 86 -2.52 18.74 -12.42
CA GLY A 86 -2.90 17.42 -12.93
C GLY A 86 -2.25 17.10 -14.27
N PRO A 87 -2.49 15.89 -14.81
CA PRO A 87 -1.99 15.46 -16.12
C PRO A 87 -2.44 16.32 -17.30
N LEU A 88 -3.57 17.03 -17.20
CA LEU A 88 -4.11 17.91 -18.25
C LEU A 88 -3.82 19.41 -18.00
N GLY A 89 -2.97 19.75 -17.04
CA GLY A 89 -2.64 21.13 -16.67
C GLY A 89 -3.01 21.47 -15.23
N GLY A 90 -2.59 22.66 -14.78
CA GLY A 90 -2.93 23.18 -13.45
C GLY A 90 -4.31 23.81 -13.38
N ASP A 91 -4.92 23.79 -12.19
CA ASP A 91 -6.20 24.46 -11.92
C ASP A 91 -6.11 25.98 -12.19
N ASP A 92 -4.92 26.56 -12.03
CA ASP A 92 -4.63 27.98 -12.28
C ASP A 92 -4.49 28.30 -13.78
N ASP A 93 -4.10 27.33 -14.61
CA ASP A 93 -3.85 27.50 -16.05
C ASP A 93 -5.14 27.39 -16.89
N VAL A 94 -6.22 26.92 -16.28
CA VAL A 94 -7.43 26.48 -16.98
C VAL A 94 -8.59 27.41 -16.67
N THR A 95 -9.04 28.16 -17.68
CA THR A 95 -10.24 29.02 -17.60
C THR A 95 -11.54 28.22 -17.57
N ASP A 96 -11.52 27.00 -18.13
CA ASP A 96 -12.68 26.11 -18.20
C ASP A 96 -12.88 25.32 -16.89
N PRO A 97 -13.95 25.57 -16.12
CA PRO A 97 -14.19 24.84 -14.87
C PRO A 97 -14.30 23.33 -15.07
N ASP A 98 -14.69 22.87 -16.25
CA ASP A 98 -14.87 21.45 -16.56
C ASP A 98 -13.56 20.67 -16.67
N ARG A 99 -12.43 21.36 -16.82
CA ARG A 99 -11.08 20.77 -16.94
C ARG A 99 -10.28 20.78 -15.63
N LYS A 100 -10.85 21.36 -14.57
CA LYS A 100 -10.23 21.38 -13.23
C LYS A 100 -10.14 19.99 -12.62
N ILE A 101 -9.28 19.86 -11.62
CA ILE A 101 -9.09 18.60 -10.91
C ILE A 101 -10.30 18.31 -10.03
N ILE A 102 -10.98 17.21 -10.33
CA ILE A 102 -12.08 16.69 -9.53
C ILE A 102 -11.51 15.66 -8.56
N ARG A 103 -11.75 15.87 -7.26
CA ARG A 103 -11.36 14.93 -6.19
C ARG A 103 -12.49 13.94 -5.97
N LEU A 104 -12.18 12.65 -6.03
CA LEU A 104 -13.13 11.57 -5.78
C LEU A 104 -13.11 11.23 -4.29
N ASP A 105 -13.68 12.12 -3.47
CA ASP A 105 -13.68 12.07 -2.00
C ASP A 105 -14.97 11.46 -1.41
N GLY A 106 -15.90 11.00 -2.25
CA GLY A 106 -17.17 10.44 -1.82
C GLY A 106 -18.27 11.47 -1.59
N SER A 107 -18.01 12.76 -1.83
CA SER A 107 -18.99 13.84 -1.71
C SER A 107 -20.16 13.68 -2.67
N GLU A 108 -21.31 14.28 -2.34
CA GLU A 108 -22.52 14.19 -3.18
C GLU A 108 -22.29 14.69 -4.62
N GLY A 109 -21.36 15.64 -4.81
CA GLY A 109 -20.97 16.13 -6.14
C GLY A 109 -20.29 15.08 -7.02
N ASN A 110 -19.69 14.03 -6.45
CA ASN A 110 -19.07 12.95 -7.22
C ASN A 110 -20.11 12.10 -7.99
N PHE A 111 -21.34 11.96 -7.46
CA PHE A 111 -22.41 11.17 -8.09
C PHE A 111 -23.02 11.83 -9.35
N LYS A 112 -22.54 13.01 -9.74
CA LYS A 112 -22.74 13.56 -11.09
C LYS A 112 -22.00 12.74 -12.15
N TYR A 113 -20.87 12.14 -11.78
CA TYR A 113 -19.95 11.43 -12.68
C TYR A 113 -19.99 9.91 -12.49
N THR A 114 -20.71 9.42 -11.48
CA THR A 114 -20.82 8.00 -11.15
C THR A 114 -22.28 7.63 -10.84
N SER A 115 -22.60 6.34 -10.93
CA SER A 115 -23.91 5.84 -10.49
C SER A 115 -24.01 5.92 -8.97
N SER A 116 -25.24 6.04 -8.47
CA SER A 116 -25.44 5.89 -7.03
C SER A 116 -25.07 4.47 -6.58
N ILE A 117 -24.72 4.32 -5.29
CA ILE A 117 -24.35 3.00 -4.74
C ILE A 117 -25.49 1.99 -4.93
N GLN A 118 -26.74 2.43 -4.75
CA GLN A 118 -27.94 1.61 -4.93
C GLN A 118 -28.12 1.15 -6.38
N GLU A 119 -28.05 2.07 -7.34
CA GLU A 119 -28.11 1.74 -8.77
C GLU A 119 -27.07 0.69 -9.15
N PHE A 120 -25.84 0.86 -8.66
CA PHE A 120 -24.75 -0.05 -8.99
C PHE A 120 -24.95 -1.46 -8.41
N ASP A 121 -25.43 -1.57 -7.16
CA ASP A 121 -25.73 -2.86 -6.54
C ASP A 121 -26.93 -3.55 -7.19
N GLU A 122 -27.96 -2.80 -7.61
CA GLU A 122 -29.06 -3.34 -8.41
C GLU A 122 -28.61 -3.86 -9.77
N GLN A 123 -27.73 -3.13 -10.46
CA GLN A 123 -27.15 -3.56 -11.73
C GLN A 123 -26.36 -4.86 -11.56
N PHE A 124 -25.52 -4.95 -10.51
CA PHE A 124 -24.78 -6.17 -10.19
C PHE A 124 -25.71 -7.35 -9.83
N ARG A 125 -26.81 -7.09 -9.13
CA ARG A 125 -27.81 -8.13 -8.80
C ARG A 125 -28.51 -8.65 -10.06
N LYS A 126 -28.89 -7.75 -10.98
CA LYS A 126 -29.50 -8.11 -12.27
C LYS A 126 -28.54 -8.93 -13.14
N SER A 127 -27.27 -8.56 -13.21
CA SER A 127 -26.27 -9.32 -13.99
C SER A 127 -26.03 -10.71 -13.40
N LYS A 128 -26.05 -10.88 -12.08
CA LYS A 128 -25.95 -12.19 -11.42
C LYS A 128 -27.15 -13.12 -11.68
N GLN A 129 -28.32 -12.56 -11.98
CA GLN A 129 -29.53 -13.33 -12.26
C GLN A 129 -29.61 -13.85 -13.69
N GLN A 130 -28.76 -13.37 -14.60
CA GLN A 130 -28.68 -13.89 -15.97
C GLN A 130 -27.98 -15.26 -15.98
N VAL A 131 -28.63 -16.26 -16.57
CA VAL A 131 -28.26 -17.70 -16.55
C VAL A 131 -26.92 -17.98 -17.25
N VAL A 132 -26.42 -17.05 -18.07
CA VAL A 132 -25.12 -17.14 -18.74
C VAL A 132 -24.22 -16.04 -18.17
N HIS A 133 -23.15 -16.43 -17.47
CA HIS A 133 -22.07 -15.55 -17.03
C HIS A 133 -21.21 -15.13 -18.24
N THR A 134 -21.79 -14.39 -19.19
CA THR A 134 -20.98 -13.59 -20.11
C THR A 134 -20.61 -12.31 -19.38
N ALA A 135 -19.31 -11.96 -19.35
CA ALA A 135 -18.89 -10.63 -18.91
C ALA A 135 -19.78 -9.61 -19.63
N ASP A 136 -20.41 -8.70 -18.87
CA ASP A 136 -21.25 -7.62 -19.42
C ASP A 136 -20.32 -6.65 -20.16
N ASN A 137 -19.84 -7.10 -21.32
CA ASN A 137 -18.88 -6.43 -22.17
C ASN A 137 -19.58 -5.39 -23.03
N GLU A 138 -20.69 -4.84 -22.55
CA GLU A 138 -21.38 -3.71 -23.16
C GLU A 138 -20.95 -2.40 -22.47
N LYS A 139 -20.58 -2.46 -21.18
CA LYS A 139 -20.20 -1.27 -20.39
C LYS A 139 -18.72 -0.97 -20.44
N ALA A 140 -18.40 0.31 -20.26
CA ALA A 140 -17.05 0.79 -20.05
C ALA A 140 -16.65 0.59 -18.57
N THR A 141 -15.60 -0.19 -18.32
CA THR A 141 -15.25 -0.65 -16.98
C THR A 141 -14.62 0.42 -16.11
N TRP A 142 -14.07 1.48 -16.71
CA TRP A 142 -13.60 2.65 -15.97
C TRP A 142 -14.74 3.36 -15.22
N TYR A 143 -15.99 3.27 -15.70
CA TYR A 143 -17.14 3.83 -14.99
C TYR A 143 -17.41 3.08 -13.68
N ALA A 144 -17.29 1.74 -13.72
CA ALA A 144 -17.38 0.90 -12.52
C ALA A 144 -16.22 1.17 -11.54
N LEU A 145 -15.02 1.47 -12.06
CA LEU A 145 -13.88 1.88 -11.23
C LEU A 145 -14.15 3.21 -10.50
N LEU A 146 -14.65 4.23 -11.20
CA LEU A 146 -14.97 5.52 -10.57
C LEU A 146 -16.01 5.35 -9.46
N MET A 147 -17.05 4.53 -9.70
CA MET A 147 -18.02 4.18 -8.67
C MET A 147 -17.35 3.50 -7.47
N ALA A 148 -16.42 2.57 -7.70
CA ALA A 148 -15.79 1.81 -6.63
C ALA A 148 -14.96 2.73 -5.72
N ILE A 149 -14.26 3.70 -6.31
CA ILE A 149 -13.52 4.74 -5.60
C ILE A 149 -14.47 5.62 -4.77
N THR A 150 -15.54 6.14 -5.36
CA THR A 150 -16.50 7.00 -4.64
C THR A 150 -17.20 6.23 -3.51
N ARG A 151 -17.58 4.97 -3.75
CA ARG A 151 -18.18 4.08 -2.76
C ARG A 151 -17.24 3.83 -1.59
N MET A 152 -15.97 3.49 -1.88
CA MET A 152 -14.94 3.29 -0.86
C MET A 152 -14.85 4.50 0.07
N GLU A 153 -14.73 5.70 -0.47
CA GLU A 153 -14.66 6.93 0.34
C GLU A 153 -15.92 7.15 1.17
N LYS A 154 -17.11 7.02 0.58
CA LYS A 154 -18.39 7.24 1.27
C LYS A 154 -18.61 6.23 2.41
N GLU A 155 -18.47 4.93 2.15
CA GLU A 155 -18.67 3.88 3.16
C GLU A 155 -17.64 4.00 4.30
N SER A 156 -16.38 4.27 3.98
CA SER A 156 -15.31 4.42 4.98
C SER A 156 -15.54 5.63 5.89
N ARG A 157 -15.99 6.77 5.34
CA ARG A 157 -16.30 7.98 6.11
C ARG A 157 -17.49 7.77 7.03
N VAL A 158 -18.58 7.19 6.51
CA VAL A 158 -19.76 6.87 7.33
C VAL A 158 -19.40 5.97 8.49
N TRP A 159 -18.52 4.98 8.26
CA TRP A 159 -18.03 4.10 9.31
C TRP A 159 -17.17 4.84 10.35
N GLN A 160 -16.20 5.65 9.91
CA GLN A 160 -15.38 6.46 10.82
C GLN A 160 -16.22 7.43 11.66
N ASP A 161 -17.20 8.11 11.05
CA ASP A 161 -18.08 9.05 11.74
C ASP A 161 -18.91 8.35 12.82
N LYS A 162 -19.41 7.15 12.50
CA LYS A 162 -20.09 6.29 13.45
C LYS A 162 -19.19 5.93 14.63
N VAL A 163 -18.00 5.39 14.37
CA VAL A 163 -17.02 5.02 15.41
C VAL A 163 -16.64 6.23 16.28
N SER A 164 -16.44 7.39 15.66
CA SER A 164 -16.11 8.65 16.35
C SER A 164 -17.29 9.17 17.18
N SER A 165 -18.52 8.96 16.74
CA SER A 165 -19.72 9.33 17.51
C SER A 165 -19.90 8.43 18.74
N GLU A 166 -19.63 7.13 18.63
CA GLU A 166 -19.65 6.18 19.75
C GLU A 166 -18.59 6.55 20.80
N CYS A 167 -17.40 6.96 20.35
CA CYS A 167 -16.35 7.48 21.24
C CYS A 167 -16.78 8.74 21.99
N ARG A 168 -17.33 9.75 21.29
CA ARG A 168 -17.84 10.98 21.91
C ARG A 168 -18.97 10.73 22.91
N ALA A 169 -19.83 9.75 22.64
CA ALA A 169 -20.90 9.37 23.56
C ALA A 169 -20.35 8.72 24.84
N THR A 170 -19.23 7.99 24.75
CA THR A 170 -18.62 7.27 25.88
C THR A 170 -17.72 8.17 26.74
N ASN A 171 -16.86 8.97 26.10
CA ASN A 171 -15.82 9.76 26.76
C ASN A 171 -16.20 11.23 26.99
N GLY A 172 -17.38 11.66 26.52
CA GLY A 172 -17.80 13.06 26.52
C GLY A 172 -17.15 13.88 25.38
N PRO A 173 -17.51 15.17 25.22
CA PRO A 173 -16.84 16.05 24.29
C PRO A 173 -15.34 16.18 24.66
N PRO A 174 -14.43 16.31 23.68
CA PRO A 174 -13.00 16.42 23.97
C PRO A 174 -12.73 17.59 24.92
N ASN A 175 -11.97 17.35 26.00
CA ASN A 175 -11.45 18.43 26.83
C ASN A 175 -10.51 19.30 25.97
N ASP A 176 -10.80 20.59 25.87
CA ASP A 176 -10.05 21.61 25.10
C ASP A 176 -8.62 21.87 25.64
N SER A 177 -8.12 21.06 26.58
CA SER A 177 -6.83 21.23 27.26
C SER A 177 -5.62 20.63 26.53
N SER A 178 -5.81 19.92 25.41
CA SER A 178 -4.71 19.39 24.57
C SER A 178 -4.45 20.19 23.29
N LYS A 179 -5.09 21.36 23.11
CA LYS A 179 -4.68 22.34 22.10
C LYS A 179 -3.48 23.14 22.59
N GLY A 180 -2.31 22.50 22.54
CA GLY A 180 -1.07 23.25 22.37
C GLY A 180 -1.13 23.99 21.02
N SER A 181 -0.96 25.31 21.06
CA SER A 181 -0.90 26.26 19.94
C SER A 181 -2.19 26.59 19.17
N SER A 182 -2.66 27.81 19.46
CA SER A 182 -3.62 28.67 18.76
C SER A 182 -3.82 28.45 17.26
N VAL A 183 -5.06 28.16 16.84
CA VAL A 183 -5.84 28.94 15.84
C VAL A 183 -7.33 28.73 16.15
N SER A 184 -8.05 29.82 16.37
CA SER A 184 -9.52 29.89 16.39
C SER A 184 -10.09 29.71 14.98
N SER A 185 -11.02 28.78 14.76
CA SER A 185 -12.16 28.96 13.83
C SER A 185 -13.07 27.73 13.83
N ASP A 186 -14.38 27.99 13.85
CA ASP A 186 -15.50 27.06 13.66
C ASP A 186 -15.49 26.39 12.28
N ALA A 187 -14.61 25.40 12.08
CA ALA A 187 -14.71 24.43 11.01
C ALA A 187 -14.39 23.04 11.57
N PRO A 188 -15.17 21.98 11.24
CA PRO A 188 -14.75 20.63 11.56
C PRO A 188 -13.37 20.41 10.95
N ALA A 189 -12.36 20.14 11.79
CA ALA A 189 -11.00 19.90 11.33
C ALA A 189 -11.06 18.80 10.25
N LEU A 190 -10.81 19.19 8.99
CA LEU A 190 -10.82 18.25 7.88
C LEU A 190 -9.89 17.08 8.26
N PRO A 191 -10.28 15.82 8.05
CA PRO A 191 -9.39 14.70 8.27
C PRO A 191 -8.08 14.98 7.53
N LYS A 192 -6.94 14.83 8.23
CA LYS A 192 -5.59 15.00 7.66
C LYS A 192 -5.25 13.87 6.67
N HIS A 193 -6.17 13.51 5.78
CA HIS A 193 -5.92 12.56 4.71
C HIS A 193 -4.93 13.18 3.72
N SER A 194 -3.88 12.46 3.36
CA SER A 194 -2.85 12.97 2.45
C SER A 194 -2.86 12.28 1.08
N MET A 195 -3.85 11.43 0.83
CA MET A 195 -3.98 10.68 -0.42
C MET A 195 -5.44 10.59 -0.85
N VAL A 196 -5.72 10.97 -2.10
CA VAL A 196 -7.04 10.91 -2.74
C VAL A 196 -6.89 10.56 -4.21
N VAL A 197 -7.88 9.88 -4.78
CA VAL A 197 -7.95 9.68 -6.23
C VAL A 197 -8.60 10.91 -6.86
N CYS A 198 -7.97 11.42 -7.91
CA CYS A 198 -8.40 12.57 -8.67
C CYS A 198 -8.70 12.17 -10.11
N MET A 199 -9.51 12.99 -10.79
CA MET A 199 -9.69 12.90 -12.23
C MET A 199 -9.75 14.26 -12.90
N GLN A 200 -9.41 14.29 -14.19
CA GLN A 200 -9.69 15.41 -15.09
C GLN A 200 -10.43 14.91 -16.33
N ARG A 201 -11.37 15.71 -16.84
CA ARG A 201 -12.14 15.36 -18.04
C ARG A 201 -11.33 15.67 -19.29
N LYS A 202 -11.08 14.65 -20.12
CA LYS A 202 -10.43 14.78 -21.42
C LYS A 202 -11.45 14.62 -22.53
N ARG A 203 -11.62 15.66 -23.34
CA ARG A 203 -12.42 15.60 -24.57
C ARG A 203 -11.67 14.83 -25.65
N ARG A 204 -12.39 13.94 -26.33
CA ARG A 204 -11.95 13.11 -27.46
C ARG A 204 -12.97 13.14 -28.58
N THR A 205 -12.53 12.76 -29.77
CA THR A 205 -13.36 12.59 -30.96
C THR A 205 -13.38 11.13 -31.33
N TRP A 206 -14.52 10.63 -31.84
CA TRP A 206 -14.64 9.22 -32.21
C TRP A 206 -13.69 8.84 -33.36
N ASP A 207 -13.41 9.78 -34.26
CA ASP A 207 -12.45 9.58 -35.35
C ASP A 207 -11.01 9.33 -34.87
N SER A 208 -10.69 9.70 -33.62
CA SER A 208 -9.38 9.44 -33.00
C SER A 208 -9.30 8.12 -32.22
N MET A 209 -10.38 7.33 -32.24
CA MET A 209 -10.41 6.03 -31.57
C MET A 209 -9.59 5.01 -32.35
N PRO A 210 -8.74 4.21 -31.67
CA PRO A 210 -8.02 3.12 -32.32
C PRO A 210 -8.97 2.10 -32.94
N ASP A 211 -8.56 1.55 -34.08
CA ASP A 211 -9.29 0.48 -34.75
C ASP A 211 -9.45 -0.73 -33.82
N GLY A 212 -10.66 -1.30 -33.79
CA GLY A 212 -11.00 -2.44 -32.93
C GLY A 212 -11.53 -2.09 -31.55
N LEU A 213 -11.46 -0.82 -31.12
CA LEU A 213 -12.02 -0.40 -29.84
C LEU A 213 -13.45 0.13 -29.98
N GLY A 214 -14.43 -0.70 -29.58
CA GLY A 214 -15.85 -0.37 -29.69
C GLY A 214 -16.40 0.61 -28.64
N LYS A 215 -15.59 1.05 -27.66
CA LYS A 215 -16.04 1.85 -26.51
C LYS A 215 -15.02 2.90 -26.05
N PRO A 216 -15.47 4.04 -25.49
CA PRO A 216 -14.59 5.03 -24.86
C PRO A 216 -13.75 4.46 -23.73
N TYR A 217 -12.48 4.87 -23.65
CA TYR A 217 -11.53 4.41 -22.63
C TYR A 217 -10.98 5.56 -21.78
N ALA A 218 -10.78 5.28 -20.50
CA ALA A 218 -10.10 6.17 -19.57
C ALA A 218 -8.58 6.08 -19.73
N THR A 219 -7.85 7.07 -19.22
CA THR A 219 -6.38 7.08 -19.23
C THR A 219 -5.85 7.24 -17.81
N THR A 220 -4.85 6.46 -17.43
CA THR A 220 -4.07 6.62 -16.20
C THR A 220 -2.62 6.22 -16.48
N THR A 221 -1.78 6.15 -15.44
CA THR A 221 -0.44 5.57 -15.53
C THR A 221 -0.41 4.23 -14.82
N ILE A 222 0.53 3.36 -15.19
CA ILE A 222 0.67 2.07 -14.52
C ILE A 222 0.92 2.22 -13.00
N SER A 223 1.69 3.25 -12.60
CA SER A 223 1.93 3.57 -11.19
C SER A 223 0.62 3.91 -10.47
N HIS A 224 -0.18 4.83 -11.02
CA HIS A 224 -1.45 5.22 -10.41
C HIS A 224 -2.46 4.08 -10.39
N LEU A 225 -2.47 3.21 -11.40
CA LEU A 225 -3.36 2.04 -11.40
C LEU A 225 -3.00 1.07 -10.26
N VAL A 226 -1.71 0.81 -10.03
CA VAL A 226 -1.25 -0.01 -8.90
C VAL A 226 -1.67 0.61 -7.56
N GLU A 227 -1.54 1.92 -7.42
CA GLU A 227 -1.93 2.67 -6.22
C GLU A 227 -3.45 2.61 -5.99
N ILE A 228 -4.26 2.83 -7.02
CA ILE A 228 -5.73 2.76 -6.97
C ILE A 228 -6.20 1.35 -6.63
N ALA A 229 -5.58 0.33 -7.23
CA ALA A 229 -5.88 -1.08 -6.92
C ALA A 229 -5.67 -1.36 -5.44
N ALA A 230 -4.52 -0.96 -4.88
CA ALA A 230 -4.23 -1.11 -3.48
C ALA A 230 -5.22 -0.36 -2.58
N MET A 231 -5.59 0.88 -2.92
CA MET A 231 -6.59 1.66 -2.16
C MET A 231 -7.95 0.93 -2.09
N LEU A 232 -8.35 0.25 -3.17
CA LEU A 232 -9.58 -0.53 -3.24
C LEU A 232 -9.50 -1.90 -2.54
N GLY A 233 -8.34 -2.27 -1.98
CA GLY A 233 -8.11 -3.59 -1.37
C GLY A 233 -7.89 -4.70 -2.41
N ILE A 234 -7.44 -4.34 -3.61
CA ILE A 234 -7.11 -5.26 -4.71
C ILE A 234 -5.60 -5.49 -4.71
N TYR A 235 -5.19 -6.74 -4.60
CA TYR A 235 -3.78 -7.13 -4.62
C TYR A 235 -3.44 -7.88 -5.91
N TRP A 236 -2.19 -7.77 -6.34
CA TRP A 236 -1.71 -8.34 -7.59
C TRP A 236 -1.37 -9.82 -7.44
N ARG A 237 -1.84 -10.65 -8.37
CA ARG A 237 -1.50 -12.07 -8.48
C ARG A 237 -0.44 -12.31 -9.56
N GLN A 238 -0.49 -11.52 -10.61
CA GLN A 238 0.47 -11.52 -11.70
C GLN A 238 0.71 -10.07 -12.13
N PHE A 239 1.97 -9.69 -12.20
CA PHE A 239 2.38 -8.39 -12.69
C PHE A 239 3.65 -8.57 -13.50
N ASP A 240 3.52 -8.62 -14.82
CA ASP A 240 4.63 -8.87 -15.73
C ASP A 240 4.68 -7.76 -16.79
N LEU A 241 5.61 -6.82 -16.58
CA LEU A 241 5.86 -5.69 -17.49
C LEU A 241 6.47 -6.12 -18.82
N ASN A 242 7.22 -7.24 -18.85
CA ASN A 242 7.94 -7.66 -20.04
C ASN A 242 7.02 -8.37 -21.04
N ASN A 243 6.04 -9.12 -20.53
CA ASN A 243 5.10 -9.89 -21.34
C ASN A 243 3.70 -9.26 -21.40
N ASP A 244 3.52 -8.06 -20.84
CA ASP A 244 2.24 -7.36 -20.74
C ASP A 244 1.10 -8.23 -20.20
N LYS A 245 1.35 -8.95 -19.09
CA LYS A 245 0.36 -9.82 -18.45
C LYS A 245 0.09 -9.38 -17.03
N TYR A 246 -1.14 -8.96 -16.78
CA TYR A 246 -1.52 -8.38 -15.51
C TYR A 246 -2.82 -8.99 -14.98
N ARG A 247 -2.80 -9.40 -13.70
CA ARG A 247 -3.97 -9.91 -13.00
C ARG A 247 -3.93 -9.49 -11.54
N ALA A 248 -5.00 -8.83 -11.08
CA ALA A 248 -5.19 -8.47 -9.68
C ALA A 248 -6.59 -8.88 -9.22
N GLN A 249 -6.74 -9.21 -7.94
CA GLN A 249 -8.01 -9.58 -7.34
C GLN A 249 -8.02 -9.18 -5.86
N GLY A 250 -9.16 -8.74 -5.36
CA GLY A 250 -9.34 -8.43 -3.94
C GLY A 250 -10.59 -7.61 -3.70
N ASN A 251 -11.13 -7.69 -2.48
CA ASN A 251 -12.30 -6.93 -2.04
C ASN A 251 -13.49 -6.96 -3.03
N GLY A 252 -13.78 -8.11 -3.64
CA GLY A 252 -14.88 -8.27 -4.60
C GLY A 252 -14.60 -7.77 -6.02
N PHE A 253 -13.39 -7.30 -6.32
CA PHE A 253 -13.00 -6.81 -7.65
C PHE A 253 -11.91 -7.66 -8.29
N VAL A 254 -11.85 -7.59 -9.62
CA VAL A 254 -10.78 -8.17 -10.44
C VAL A 254 -10.35 -7.19 -11.51
N LEU A 255 -9.05 -7.14 -11.74
CA LEU A 255 -8.39 -6.40 -12.82
C LEU A 255 -7.67 -7.40 -13.72
N TYR A 256 -7.91 -7.29 -15.02
CA TYR A 256 -7.14 -7.98 -16.06
C TYR A 256 -6.48 -6.93 -16.94
N GLY A 257 -5.23 -7.14 -17.32
CA GLY A 257 -4.55 -6.27 -18.27
C GLY A 257 -3.75 -7.04 -19.30
N SER A 258 -3.76 -6.52 -20.52
CA SER A 258 -3.00 -7.04 -21.66
C SER A 258 -2.64 -5.92 -22.65
N TYR A 259 -1.69 -6.19 -23.52
CA TYR A 259 -1.39 -5.31 -24.65
C TYR A 259 -2.53 -5.35 -25.69
N VAL A 260 -2.89 -4.18 -26.23
CA VAL A 260 -3.81 -4.02 -27.36
C VAL A 260 -3.10 -3.22 -28.44
N ASP A 261 -3.08 -3.77 -29.66
CA ASP A 261 -2.43 -3.15 -30.82
C ASP A 261 -2.94 -1.72 -31.05
N ASN A 262 -2.03 -0.80 -31.41
CA ASN A 262 -2.29 0.61 -31.68
C ASN A 262 -2.81 1.46 -30.50
N LEU A 263 -2.99 0.88 -29.32
CA LEU A 263 -3.35 1.60 -28.10
C LEU A 263 -2.26 1.47 -27.02
N GLY A 264 -1.85 0.25 -26.71
CA GLY A 264 -0.91 -0.06 -25.62
C GLY A 264 -1.55 -0.91 -24.52
N ILE A 265 -1.04 -0.80 -23.30
CA ILE A 265 -1.49 -1.62 -22.17
C ILE A 265 -2.91 -1.21 -21.75
N THR A 266 -3.83 -2.16 -21.82
CA THR A 266 -5.25 -1.96 -21.57
C THR A 266 -5.72 -2.84 -20.43
N PHE A 267 -6.56 -2.29 -19.56
CA PHE A 267 -7.13 -2.96 -18.40
C PHE A 267 -8.65 -3.02 -18.44
N THR A 268 -9.18 -4.09 -17.88
CA THR A 268 -10.62 -4.33 -17.68
C THR A 268 -10.88 -4.49 -16.18
N PHE A 269 -11.75 -3.65 -15.62
CA PHE A 269 -12.14 -3.69 -14.21
C PHE A 269 -13.51 -4.34 -14.01
N GLN A 270 -13.62 -5.34 -13.14
CA GLN A 270 -14.87 -6.07 -12.95
C GLN A 270 -15.17 -6.27 -11.47
N LYS A 271 -16.43 -6.06 -11.07
CA LYS A 271 -16.95 -6.52 -9.78
C LYS A 271 -17.38 -7.98 -9.92
N GLN A 272 -16.82 -8.84 -9.08
CA GLN A 272 -17.14 -10.26 -9.01
C GLN A 272 -17.86 -10.65 -7.71
N GLY A 273 -17.76 -9.82 -6.67
CA GLY A 273 -18.30 -10.14 -5.35
C GLY A 273 -18.75 -8.92 -4.55
N PRO A 274 -19.27 -9.17 -3.34
CA PRO A 274 -19.48 -8.13 -2.34
C PRO A 274 -18.17 -7.40 -1.99
N THR A 275 -18.32 -6.15 -1.55
CA THR A 275 -17.24 -5.23 -1.22
C THR A 275 -17.38 -4.80 0.24
N TRP A 276 -16.28 -4.76 0.97
CA TRP A 276 -16.24 -4.33 2.37
C TRP A 276 -15.12 -3.33 2.57
N PHE A 277 -15.45 -2.04 2.60
CA PHE A 277 -14.47 -0.97 2.80
C PHE A 277 -14.24 -0.70 4.28
N GLU A 278 -15.18 -0.09 5.01
CA GLU A 278 -15.18 0.11 6.48
C GLU A 278 -13.80 -0.08 7.18
N GLN A 279 -13.63 -1.13 7.99
CA GLN A 279 -12.38 -1.47 8.68
C GLN A 279 -11.23 -1.91 7.76
N ASN A 280 -11.56 -2.39 6.57
CA ASN A 280 -10.59 -2.87 5.58
C ASN A 280 -10.03 -1.75 4.68
N ARG A 281 -10.48 -0.51 4.86
CA ARG A 281 -10.03 0.64 4.09
C ARG A 281 -8.54 0.86 4.34
N VAL A 282 -7.77 0.88 3.26
CA VAL A 282 -6.35 1.21 3.33
C VAL A 282 -6.16 2.61 3.90
N VAL A 283 -5.18 2.80 4.77
CA VAL A 283 -4.89 4.10 5.39
C VAL A 283 -4.67 5.18 4.32
N PRO A 284 -5.38 6.32 4.36
CA PRO A 284 -5.26 7.40 3.37
C PRO A 284 -4.03 8.29 3.63
N ASN A 285 -2.86 7.67 3.71
CA ASN A 285 -1.56 8.32 3.87
C ASN A 285 -0.77 8.26 2.56
N TYR A 286 -0.21 9.38 2.11
CA TYR A 286 0.52 9.47 0.85
C TYR A 286 1.73 8.52 0.76
N GLU A 287 2.38 8.21 1.88
CA GLU A 287 3.54 7.31 1.91
C GLU A 287 3.14 5.83 1.67
N VAL A 288 1.87 5.47 1.88
CA VAL A 288 1.36 4.10 1.65
C VAL A 288 1.53 3.68 0.19
N LYS A 289 1.53 4.62 -0.75
CA LYS A 289 1.73 4.34 -2.18
C LYS A 289 3.03 3.57 -2.44
N LYS A 290 4.09 3.85 -1.68
CA LYS A 290 5.40 3.18 -1.83
C LYS A 290 5.32 1.69 -1.48
N LEU A 291 4.51 1.34 -0.47
CA LEU A 291 4.35 -0.06 -0.04
C LEU A 291 3.81 -0.94 -1.16
N CYS A 292 2.96 -0.37 -2.02
CA CYS A 292 2.40 -1.05 -3.19
C CYS A 292 3.51 -1.58 -4.11
N PHE A 293 4.70 -0.97 -4.11
CA PHE A 293 5.84 -1.34 -4.95
C PHE A 293 6.92 -2.11 -4.17
N GLY A 294 6.64 -2.54 -2.93
CA GLY A 294 7.59 -3.24 -2.09
C GLY A 294 8.61 -2.31 -1.45
N ILE A 295 8.29 -1.01 -1.36
CA ILE A 295 9.16 0.03 -0.84
C ILE A 295 8.56 0.60 0.44
N ALA A 296 9.30 0.64 1.54
CA ALA A 296 8.84 1.26 2.79
C ALA A 296 9.78 2.38 3.24
N THR A 297 9.26 3.58 3.50
CA THR A 297 10.04 4.70 4.03
C THR A 297 10.45 4.42 5.49
N THR A 298 11.70 4.70 5.85
CA THR A 298 12.22 4.48 7.20
C THR A 298 12.23 5.76 8.05
N ILE A 299 12.48 5.60 9.36
CA ILE A 299 12.78 6.69 10.30
C ILE A 299 14.11 7.39 9.99
N PHE A 300 14.97 6.81 9.14
CA PHE A 300 16.22 7.44 8.69
C PHE A 300 16.03 8.34 7.48
N TYR A 301 14.85 8.35 6.88
CA TYR A 301 14.57 9.14 5.70
C TYR A 301 14.77 10.64 5.97
N ARG A 302 15.64 11.25 5.17
CA ARG A 302 15.78 12.71 5.07
C ARG A 302 15.21 13.09 3.72
N GLU A 303 14.33 14.09 3.67
CA GLU A 303 13.73 14.57 2.42
C GLU A 303 14.82 14.92 1.40
N LYS A 304 15.08 13.99 0.50
CA LYS A 304 15.86 14.15 -0.72
C LYS A 304 14.98 13.64 -1.85
N ASN A 305 14.98 14.34 -2.98
CA ASN A 305 14.27 13.90 -4.16
C ASN A 305 14.97 12.65 -4.70
N VAL A 306 14.52 11.46 -4.29
CA VAL A 306 15.08 10.18 -4.77
C VAL A 306 14.39 9.83 -6.09
N PHE A 307 15.18 9.67 -7.16
CA PHE A 307 14.71 9.14 -8.44
C PHE A 307 14.62 7.61 -8.39
N ALA A 308 13.78 6.99 -9.24
CA ALA A 308 13.58 5.53 -9.27
C ALA A 308 14.89 4.73 -9.49
N ASP A 309 15.86 5.32 -10.17
CA ASP A 309 17.14 4.69 -10.54
C ASP A 309 18.30 4.99 -9.56
N GLU A 310 18.07 5.79 -8.51
CA GLU A 310 19.14 6.17 -7.58
C GLU A 310 19.51 5.05 -6.59
N PRO A 311 20.80 4.96 -6.19
CA PRO A 311 21.26 3.97 -5.23
C PRO A 311 20.51 4.13 -3.91
N LYS A 312 19.76 3.07 -3.61
CA LYS A 312 18.79 2.98 -2.53
C LYS A 312 19.50 3.16 -1.19
N ASP A 313 19.17 4.24 -0.48
CA ASP A 313 19.79 4.62 0.78
C ASP A 313 19.07 4.01 2.00
N LEU A 314 19.57 4.28 3.21
CA LEU A 314 18.94 3.88 4.48
C LEU A 314 17.54 4.46 4.68
N GLY A 315 17.13 5.45 3.87
CA GLY A 315 15.82 6.11 3.93
C GLY A 315 14.66 5.26 3.40
N SER A 316 14.94 4.15 2.72
CA SER A 316 13.92 3.24 2.23
C SER A 316 14.32 1.76 2.36
N LEU A 317 13.36 0.92 2.77
CA LEU A 317 13.46 -0.53 2.72
C LEU A 317 12.93 -1.04 1.39
N GLN A 318 13.56 -2.07 0.84
CA GLN A 318 13.15 -2.75 -0.37
C GLN A 318 12.83 -4.20 -0.02
N LEU A 319 11.56 -4.54 -0.05
CA LEU A 319 11.03 -5.79 0.48
C LEU A 319 10.27 -6.61 -0.58
N GLY A 320 10.20 -6.11 -1.83
CA GLY A 320 9.37 -6.67 -2.89
C GLY A 320 9.88 -7.96 -3.54
N SER A 321 11.10 -8.39 -3.21
CA SER A 321 11.68 -9.67 -3.60
C SER A 321 12.76 -10.08 -2.60
N LEU A 322 13.13 -11.37 -2.57
CA LEU A 322 14.23 -11.84 -1.72
C LEU A 322 15.56 -11.14 -2.07
N SER A 323 15.82 -10.87 -3.36
CA SER A 323 16.98 -10.10 -3.79
C SER A 323 16.97 -8.65 -3.29
N GLU A 324 15.81 -8.00 -3.27
CA GLU A 324 15.68 -6.63 -2.72
C GLU A 324 15.84 -6.61 -1.20
N ILE A 325 15.35 -7.63 -0.49
CA ILE A 325 15.59 -7.78 0.95
C ILE A 325 17.09 -7.95 1.21
N ALA A 326 17.77 -8.80 0.43
CA ALA A 326 19.22 -8.99 0.52
C ALA A 326 20.00 -7.68 0.31
N GLN A 327 19.58 -6.85 -0.66
CA GLN A 327 20.16 -5.52 -0.91
C GLN A 327 19.91 -4.59 0.29
N THR A 328 18.70 -4.58 0.85
CA THR A 328 18.37 -3.79 2.04
C THR A 328 19.27 -4.17 3.20
N LEU A 329 19.46 -5.46 3.49
CA LEU A 329 20.35 -5.93 4.55
C LEU A 329 21.81 -5.50 4.31
N ALA A 330 22.29 -5.57 3.06
CA ALA A 330 23.62 -5.11 2.71
C ALA A 330 23.81 -3.60 2.93
N VAL A 331 22.81 -2.77 2.59
CA VAL A 331 22.82 -1.31 2.83
C VAL A 331 22.81 -0.99 4.33
N PHE A 332 22.06 -1.77 5.12
CA PHE A 332 22.07 -1.66 6.58
C PHE A 332 23.42 -2.03 7.19
N GLY A 333 24.21 -2.86 6.51
CA GLY A 333 25.56 -3.25 6.88
C GLY A 333 25.67 -4.66 7.44
N CYS A 334 24.68 -5.52 7.20
CA CYS A 334 24.72 -6.92 7.59
C CYS A 334 25.87 -7.64 6.86
N ASP A 335 26.41 -8.67 7.50
CA ASP A 335 27.50 -9.45 6.90
C ASP A 335 27.02 -10.26 5.67
N ILE A 336 27.99 -10.80 4.94
CA ILE A 336 27.75 -11.58 3.73
C ILE A 336 26.97 -12.87 4.04
N HIS A 337 27.13 -13.45 5.22
CA HIS A 337 26.43 -14.67 5.62
C HIS A 337 24.94 -14.41 5.74
N THR A 338 24.56 -13.38 6.49
CA THR A 338 23.17 -12.94 6.67
C THR A 338 22.52 -12.54 5.33
N VAL A 339 23.25 -11.83 4.46
CA VAL A 339 22.76 -11.47 3.13
C VAL A 339 22.54 -12.71 2.24
N ASN A 340 23.36 -13.76 2.38
CA ASN A 340 23.26 -14.96 1.56
C ASN A 340 22.02 -15.81 1.87
N PHE A 341 21.41 -15.68 3.06
CA PHE A 341 20.13 -16.31 3.36
C PHE A 341 19.06 -15.91 2.33
N PHE A 342 19.08 -14.67 1.85
CA PHE A 342 18.10 -14.15 0.88
C PHE A 342 18.57 -14.17 -0.57
N ARG A 343 19.81 -14.65 -0.85
CA ARG A 343 20.41 -14.58 -2.18
C ARG A 343 20.81 -15.92 -2.78
N LYS A 344 21.33 -16.86 -1.97
CA LYS A 344 21.89 -18.14 -2.46
C LYS A 344 21.20 -19.36 -1.89
N ASN A 345 20.84 -19.33 -0.61
CA ASN A 345 20.33 -20.50 0.10
C ASN A 345 18.79 -20.51 0.17
N LEU A 346 18.11 -20.13 -0.92
CA LEU A 346 16.67 -19.81 -0.87
C LEU A 346 15.80 -20.98 -0.40
N ASP A 347 16.13 -22.21 -0.80
CA ASP A 347 15.34 -23.39 -0.46
C ASP A 347 15.63 -23.96 0.94
N GLN A 348 16.74 -23.53 1.55
CA GLN A 348 17.21 -24.02 2.86
C GLN A 348 17.09 -22.97 3.96
N ALA A 349 17.04 -21.69 3.60
CA ALA A 349 17.05 -20.60 4.55
C ALA A 349 15.67 -20.39 5.17
N ARG A 350 15.64 -20.41 6.50
CA ARG A 350 14.49 -20.01 7.30
C ARG A 350 14.47 -18.50 7.47
N HIS A 351 13.30 -17.90 7.21
CA HIS A 351 13.08 -16.45 7.27
C HIS A 351 12.05 -16.01 8.30
N SER A 352 11.49 -16.95 9.06
CA SER A 352 10.39 -16.70 9.98
C SER A 352 10.54 -17.56 11.24
N HIS A 353 10.27 -16.97 12.40
CA HIS A 353 9.90 -17.70 13.62
C HIS A 353 8.37 -17.89 13.61
N ILE A 354 7.64 -17.29 14.56
CA ILE A 354 6.17 -17.15 14.58
C ILE A 354 5.66 -16.17 13.50
N PHE A 355 6.50 -15.22 13.04
CA PHE A 355 6.25 -14.39 11.86
C PHE A 355 7.56 -14.03 11.10
N PRO A 356 7.51 -13.55 9.85
CA PRO A 356 8.70 -13.28 9.05
C PRO A 356 9.55 -12.10 9.54
N VAL A 357 10.88 -12.26 9.50
CA VAL A 357 11.88 -11.24 9.94
C VAL A 357 11.76 -9.93 9.15
N ALA A 358 11.24 -9.97 7.91
CA ALA A 358 10.96 -8.76 7.14
C ALA A 358 9.96 -7.83 7.84
N PHE A 359 8.99 -8.38 8.58
CA PHE A 359 8.05 -7.58 9.38
C PHE A 359 8.68 -7.04 10.65
N GLU A 360 9.69 -7.70 11.23
CA GLU A 360 10.48 -7.12 12.31
C GLU A 360 11.21 -5.87 11.85
N LEU A 361 11.96 -5.98 10.75
CA LEU A 361 12.65 -4.84 10.16
C LEU A 361 11.66 -3.71 9.84
N LEU A 362 10.53 -4.04 9.21
CA LEU A 362 9.49 -3.05 8.89
C LEU A 362 8.93 -2.36 10.14
N GLY A 363 8.64 -3.09 11.22
CA GLY A 363 8.15 -2.52 12.47
C GLY A 363 9.21 -1.70 13.21
N MET A 364 10.46 -2.15 13.21
CA MET A 364 11.57 -1.49 13.91
C MET A 364 11.89 -0.12 13.31
N VAL A 365 11.98 -0.02 11.98
CA VAL A 365 12.48 1.19 11.32
C VAL A 365 11.50 1.84 10.35
N GLY A 366 10.36 1.23 10.05
CA GLY A 366 9.34 1.79 9.17
C GLY A 366 8.70 3.05 9.75
N LYS A 367 8.38 4.03 8.90
CA LYS A 367 7.65 5.24 9.30
C LYS A 367 6.25 4.89 9.79
N MET A 368 5.72 5.64 10.77
CA MET A 368 4.31 5.52 11.16
C MET A 368 3.41 5.98 10.01
N LEU A 369 2.50 5.12 9.54
CA LEU A 369 1.61 5.41 8.41
C LEU A 369 0.19 5.75 8.85
N HIS A 370 -0.25 5.24 9.99
CA HIS A 370 -1.53 5.59 10.60
C HIS A 370 -1.72 7.10 10.67
N VAL A 371 -2.91 7.57 10.30
CA VAL A 371 -3.28 9.00 10.31
C VAL A 371 -3.98 9.32 11.63
N GLN A 372 -3.55 10.38 12.31
CA GLN A 372 -4.20 10.84 13.54
C GLN A 372 -5.70 11.09 13.31
N ASP A 373 -6.53 10.78 14.32
CA ASP A 373 -7.98 10.97 14.27
C ASP A 373 -8.69 10.13 13.19
N THR A 374 -8.04 9.08 12.71
CA THR A 374 -8.65 8.06 11.84
C THR A 374 -8.64 6.69 12.50
N VAL A 375 -9.50 5.80 12.02
CA VAL A 375 -9.69 4.45 12.56
C VAL A 375 -9.14 3.35 11.63
N PHE A 376 -8.52 3.76 10.53
CA PHE A 376 -8.03 2.86 9.49
C PHE A 376 -6.65 2.32 9.86
N ARG A 377 -6.45 1.02 9.68
CA ARG A 377 -5.20 0.32 10.03
C ARG A 377 -4.60 -0.46 8.87
N MET A 378 -5.41 -0.80 7.86
CA MET A 378 -4.96 -1.62 6.74
C MET A 378 -3.91 -0.89 5.90
N ILE A 379 -2.82 -1.57 5.59
CA ILE A 379 -1.81 -1.11 4.64
C ILE A 379 -1.48 -2.24 3.66
N PRO A 380 -1.02 -1.92 2.43
CA PRO A 380 -0.52 -2.91 1.48
C PRO A 380 0.70 -3.63 2.08
N ASN A 381 0.80 -4.93 1.86
CA ASN A 381 1.96 -5.71 2.27
C ASN A 381 3.15 -5.44 1.33
N PRO A 382 4.25 -4.79 1.79
CA PRO A 382 5.40 -4.52 0.94
C PRO A 382 6.30 -5.76 0.75
N THR A 383 6.00 -6.89 1.40
CA THR A 383 6.89 -8.06 1.47
C THR A 383 6.38 -9.23 0.64
N VAL A 384 7.29 -10.11 0.22
CA VAL A 384 6.95 -11.39 -0.42
C VAL A 384 6.34 -12.42 0.55
N PHE A 385 6.30 -12.13 1.85
CA PHE A 385 5.87 -13.07 2.87
C PHE A 385 4.42 -12.84 3.28
N TYR A 386 3.75 -13.92 3.68
CA TYR A 386 2.41 -13.85 4.24
C TYR A 386 2.42 -13.24 5.63
N TRP A 387 1.40 -12.43 5.93
CA TRP A 387 1.08 -12.00 7.28
C TRP A 387 -0.17 -12.75 7.74
N ASP A 388 0.02 -13.71 8.65
CA ASP A 388 -1.08 -14.52 9.18
C ASP A 388 -1.28 -14.26 10.67
N PRO A 389 -2.15 -13.30 11.05
CA PRO A 389 -2.41 -13.01 12.47
C PRO A 389 -3.16 -14.15 13.18
N THR A 390 -3.51 -15.24 12.48
CA THR A 390 -4.10 -16.42 13.09
C THR A 390 -3.08 -17.38 13.70
N SER A 391 -1.78 -17.21 13.46
CA SER A 391 -0.75 -18.08 14.05
C SER A 391 -0.11 -17.53 15.33
N PHE A 392 -0.27 -16.24 15.63
CA PHE A 392 0.35 -15.58 16.79
C PHE A 392 -0.49 -14.39 17.32
N SER A 393 -0.20 -13.97 18.55
CA SER A 393 -0.81 -12.83 19.24
C SER A 393 0.23 -11.77 19.57
N LEU A 394 0.29 -10.70 18.76
CA LEU A 394 1.09 -9.50 19.13
C LEU A 394 0.69 -8.91 20.49
N PRO A 395 -0.60 -8.92 20.89
CA PRO A 395 -1.00 -8.58 22.24
C PRO A 395 -0.24 -9.32 23.35
N THR A 396 -0.23 -10.65 23.25
CA THR A 396 0.44 -11.53 24.21
C THR A 396 1.93 -11.29 24.16
N LEU A 397 2.52 -11.22 22.96
CA LEU A 397 3.93 -10.93 22.76
C LEU A 397 4.38 -9.60 23.38
N MET A 398 3.54 -8.56 23.29
CA MET A 398 3.78 -7.27 23.96
C MET A 398 3.73 -7.42 25.49
N GLY A 399 2.75 -8.15 26.02
CA GLY A 399 2.64 -8.41 27.46
C GLY A 399 3.87 -9.12 28.03
N GLU A 400 4.32 -10.18 27.36
CA GLU A 400 5.53 -10.94 27.72
C GLU A 400 6.80 -10.06 27.62
N PHE A 401 6.90 -9.25 26.56
CA PHE A 401 8.00 -8.30 26.38
C PHE A 401 8.06 -7.25 27.50
N ILE A 402 6.91 -6.66 27.87
CA ILE A 402 6.84 -5.67 28.97
C ILE A 402 7.19 -6.32 30.31
N SER A 403 6.74 -7.55 30.57
CA SER A 403 7.12 -8.30 31.78
C SER A 403 8.62 -8.51 31.87
N SER A 404 9.25 -8.93 30.77
CA SER A 404 10.71 -9.08 30.68
C SER A 404 11.45 -7.74 30.84
N LEU A 405 10.87 -6.64 30.32
CA LEU A 405 11.43 -5.30 30.47
C LEU A 405 11.37 -4.79 31.91
N LYS A 406 10.32 -5.14 32.68
CA LYS A 406 10.22 -4.86 34.13
C LYS A 406 11.31 -5.59 34.92
N VAL A 407 11.60 -6.85 34.57
CA VAL A 407 12.72 -7.60 35.17
C VAL A 407 14.05 -6.92 34.84
N LEU A 408 14.28 -6.60 33.57
CA LEU A 408 15.50 -5.95 33.11
C LEU A 408 15.75 -4.58 33.77
N GLN A 409 14.72 -3.78 34.01
CA GLN A 409 14.84 -2.48 34.70
C GLN A 409 15.45 -2.62 36.11
N SER A 410 15.28 -3.78 36.75
CA SER A 410 15.81 -4.07 38.08
C SER A 410 17.30 -4.47 38.05
N GLU A 411 17.84 -4.84 36.88
CA GLU A 411 19.24 -5.18 36.70
C GLU A 411 20.15 -3.94 36.76
N GLU A 412 21.38 -4.11 37.25
CA GLU A 412 22.36 -3.02 37.39
C GLU A 412 22.70 -2.33 36.05
N CYS A 413 22.62 -3.07 34.94
CA CYS A 413 22.93 -2.54 33.61
C CYS A 413 21.93 -1.45 33.15
N MET A 414 20.67 -1.52 33.61
CA MET A 414 19.57 -0.65 33.18
C MET A 414 18.94 0.17 34.31
N LYS A 415 19.37 -0.06 35.56
CA LYS A 415 18.98 0.76 36.71
C LYS A 415 19.19 2.25 36.40
N ASP A 416 18.15 3.05 36.68
CA ASP A 416 18.05 4.50 36.43
C ASP A 416 17.88 4.93 34.95
N SER A 417 17.53 4.03 34.03
CA SER A 417 17.19 4.42 32.65
C SER A 417 15.85 5.17 32.59
N GLN A 418 15.92 6.49 32.43
CA GLN A 418 14.73 7.35 32.26
C GLN A 418 13.90 7.00 31.04
N HIS A 419 14.50 6.43 29.99
CA HIS A 419 13.77 6.07 28.78
C HIS A 419 12.95 4.78 28.97
N LEU A 420 13.51 3.76 29.64
CA LEU A 420 12.74 2.57 30.00
C LEU A 420 11.58 2.92 30.94
N ASP A 421 11.80 3.85 31.89
CA ASP A 421 10.72 4.35 32.74
C ASP A 421 9.56 4.95 31.92
N GLN A 422 9.85 5.65 30.81
CA GLN A 422 8.82 6.20 29.92
C GLN A 422 8.03 5.09 29.21
N ILE A 423 8.71 4.05 28.71
CA ILE A 423 8.07 2.89 28.07
C ILE A 423 7.18 2.14 29.08
N LEU A 424 7.66 1.94 30.30
CA LEU A 424 6.90 1.25 31.35
C LEU A 424 5.73 2.08 31.87
N ARG A 425 5.89 3.40 32.00
CA ARG A 425 4.78 4.31 32.33
C ARG A 425 3.71 4.25 31.26
N TRP A 426 4.10 4.30 29.99
CA TRP A 426 3.18 4.08 28.88
C TRP A 426 2.43 2.76 29.05
N ALA A 427 3.13 1.66 29.37
CA ALA A 427 2.50 0.35 29.54
C ALA A 427 1.53 0.25 30.74
N ASP A 428 1.68 1.10 31.75
CA ASP A 428 0.83 1.10 32.94
C ASP A 428 -0.40 2.05 32.81
N GLU A 429 -0.41 2.98 31.84
CA GLU A 429 -1.47 3.99 31.66
C GLU A 429 -2.82 3.41 31.18
N GLU A 430 -2.83 2.35 30.37
CA GLU A 430 -4.04 1.64 29.97
C GLU A 430 -3.92 0.12 30.20
N LYS A 431 -4.94 -0.49 30.83
CA LYS A 431 -5.01 -1.96 30.96
C LYS A 431 -5.23 -2.58 29.57
N PHE A 432 -4.14 -3.05 28.99
CA PHE A 432 -4.02 -3.87 27.78
C PHE A 432 -5.30 -4.64 27.41
N SER A 433 -6.10 -4.07 26.52
CA SER A 433 -7.28 -4.72 25.96
C SER A 433 -7.16 -4.88 24.44
N LEU A 434 -5.93 -5.15 24.00
CA LEU A 434 -5.39 -5.01 22.65
C LEU A 434 -6.36 -5.40 21.52
N VAL A 435 -6.46 -4.51 20.52
CA VAL A 435 -7.34 -4.51 19.33
C VAL A 435 -7.47 -5.85 18.58
N ARG A 436 -6.61 -6.85 18.82
CA ARG A 436 -6.50 -8.07 17.99
C ARG A 436 -7.07 -9.35 18.62
N ALA A 437 -7.78 -9.30 19.75
CA ALA A 437 -8.47 -10.48 20.29
C ALA A 437 -9.72 -10.91 19.48
N SER A 438 -10.24 -10.07 18.56
CA SER A 438 -11.57 -10.30 17.96
C SER A 438 -11.64 -10.37 16.43
N THR A 439 -10.56 -10.10 15.69
CA THR A 439 -10.61 -10.03 14.20
C THR A 439 -10.01 -11.24 13.48
N SER A 440 -9.50 -12.23 14.21
CA SER A 440 -8.80 -13.39 13.63
C SER A 440 -9.71 -14.39 12.90
N ASN A 441 -11.03 -14.18 12.91
CA ASN A 441 -11.94 -14.94 12.08
C ASN A 441 -12.35 -14.08 10.88
N LEU A 442 -11.84 -14.44 9.70
CA LEU A 442 -12.37 -14.00 8.40
C LEU A 442 -13.88 -14.28 8.25
N TYR A 443 -14.46 -15.07 9.16
CA TYR A 443 -15.87 -15.47 9.25
C TYR A 443 -16.66 -14.80 10.38
N ASP A 444 -16.03 -14.08 11.30
CA ASP A 444 -16.75 -13.44 12.42
C ASP A 444 -16.90 -11.93 12.16
N PHE A 445 -17.73 -11.60 11.18
CA PHE A 445 -18.22 -10.24 10.91
C PHE A 445 -19.09 -9.68 12.06
N GLY A 446 -19.06 -10.29 13.27
CA GLY A 446 -20.07 -10.12 14.31
C GLY A 446 -19.64 -9.36 15.57
N GLN A 447 -18.38 -9.44 16.02
CA GLN A 447 -17.96 -8.74 17.25
C GLN A 447 -17.50 -7.31 16.95
N LYS A 448 -18.47 -6.39 16.96
CA LYS A 448 -18.21 -4.94 16.90
C LYS A 448 -17.37 -4.53 18.10
N ILE A 449 -16.08 -4.28 17.88
CA ILE A 449 -15.23 -3.56 18.83
C ILE A 449 -15.92 -2.21 19.12
N ASN A 450 -16.12 -1.88 20.39
CA ASN A 450 -16.67 -0.57 20.78
C ASN A 450 -15.79 0.54 20.19
N GLY A 451 -16.39 1.47 19.45
CA GLY A 451 -15.65 2.53 18.78
C GLY A 451 -14.81 3.41 19.71
N ALA A 452 -15.24 3.62 20.95
CA ALA A 452 -14.47 4.34 21.97
C ALA A 452 -13.18 3.61 22.34
N LYS A 453 -13.28 2.30 22.55
CA LYS A 453 -12.15 1.43 22.88
C LYS A 453 -11.13 1.41 21.73
N LEU A 454 -11.60 1.26 20.48
CA LEU A 454 -10.73 1.27 19.31
C LEU A 454 -9.92 2.58 19.19
N ILE A 455 -10.57 3.74 19.31
CA ILE A 455 -9.89 5.03 19.19
C ILE A 455 -8.86 5.24 20.31
N ASN A 456 -9.21 4.91 21.56
CA ASN A 456 -8.29 5.02 22.69
C ASN A 456 -7.05 4.14 22.48
N GLU A 457 -7.25 2.88 22.07
CA GLU A 457 -6.16 1.95 21.80
C GLU A 457 -5.25 2.41 20.65
N LEU A 458 -5.83 2.95 19.58
CA LEU A 458 -5.06 3.52 18.48
C LEU A 458 -4.22 4.71 18.94
N ASN A 459 -4.80 5.62 19.71
CA ASN A 459 -4.08 6.77 20.27
C ASN A 459 -2.97 6.32 21.23
N HIS A 460 -3.22 5.30 22.04
CA HIS A 460 -2.25 4.73 22.96
C HIS A 460 -1.08 4.09 22.20
N LEU A 461 -1.33 3.25 21.19
CA LEU A 461 -0.30 2.66 20.33
C LEU A 461 0.53 3.73 19.60
N ARG A 462 -0.10 4.81 19.13
CA ARG A 462 0.61 5.95 18.53
C ARG A 462 1.53 6.62 19.53
N ALA A 463 1.05 6.90 20.75
CA ALA A 463 1.86 7.49 21.80
C ALA A 463 3.10 6.63 22.12
N GLY A 464 2.96 5.31 22.11
CA GLY A 464 4.09 4.39 22.31
C GLY A 464 5.16 4.51 21.22
N ILE A 465 4.75 4.63 19.95
CA ILE A 465 5.68 4.89 18.84
C ILE A 465 6.28 6.30 18.95
N ASP A 466 5.51 7.30 19.34
CA ASP A 466 6.00 8.69 19.51
C ASP A 466 7.07 8.78 20.61
N VAL A 467 6.93 8.00 21.71
CA VAL A 467 7.97 7.84 22.74
C VAL A 467 9.27 7.30 22.12
N CYS A 468 9.16 6.30 21.25
CA CYS A 468 10.32 5.69 20.58
C CYS A 468 10.98 6.64 19.58
N ASP A 469 10.18 7.26 18.70
CA ASP A 469 10.67 8.17 17.67
C ASP A 469 11.28 9.43 18.31
N GLY A 470 10.71 9.91 19.41
CA GLY A 470 11.26 10.99 20.24
C GLY A 470 12.65 10.66 20.81
N TYR A 471 12.87 9.42 21.24
CA TYR A 471 14.18 8.93 21.68
C TYR A 471 15.17 8.82 20.51
N PHE A 472 14.76 8.24 19.38
CA PHE A 472 15.63 8.09 18.22
C PHE A 472 16.08 9.42 17.59
N ASN A 473 15.25 10.47 17.68
CA ASN A 473 15.62 11.82 17.25
C ASN A 473 16.80 12.41 18.04
N GLN A 474 17.04 11.95 19.27
CA GLN A 474 18.15 12.38 20.12
C GLN A 474 19.41 11.53 19.91
N MET A 475 19.27 10.38 19.25
CA MET A 475 20.35 9.41 19.07
C MET A 475 21.07 9.56 17.72
N LYS A 476 22.32 9.13 17.68
CA LYS A 476 23.07 9.05 16.41
C LYS A 476 22.47 7.92 15.56
N PHE A 477 22.00 8.23 14.36
CA PHE A 477 21.46 7.22 13.42
C PHE A 477 22.43 6.05 13.15
N SER A 478 23.73 6.31 13.16
CA SER A 478 24.75 5.27 13.01
C SER A 478 24.69 4.21 14.11
N MET A 479 24.28 4.58 15.33
CA MET A 479 24.12 3.66 16.45
C MET A 479 22.86 2.82 16.29
N VAL A 480 21.71 3.44 16.02
CA VAL A 480 20.45 2.72 15.78
C VAL A 480 20.61 1.71 14.65
N ARG A 481 21.25 2.11 13.54
CA ARG A 481 21.57 1.21 12.43
C ARG A 481 22.41 0.01 12.85
N LYS A 482 23.46 0.21 13.67
CA LYS A 482 24.32 -0.89 14.15
C LYS A 482 23.53 -1.89 14.99
N VAL A 483 22.64 -1.41 15.85
CA VAL A 483 21.81 -2.27 16.72
C VAL A 483 20.81 -3.06 15.88
N VAL A 484 20.09 -2.42 14.95
CA VAL A 484 19.19 -3.11 14.00
C VAL A 484 19.95 -4.18 13.23
N CYS A 485 21.11 -3.85 12.69
CA CYS A 485 21.96 -4.78 11.93
C CYS A 485 22.36 -6.00 12.77
N ALA A 486 22.91 -5.78 13.97
CA ALA A 486 23.31 -6.87 14.86
C ALA A 486 22.12 -7.75 15.26
N HIS A 487 20.96 -7.15 15.52
CA HIS A 487 19.75 -7.88 15.86
C HIS A 487 19.29 -8.80 14.72
N LEU A 488 19.21 -8.29 13.49
CA LEU A 488 18.79 -9.09 12.33
C LEU A 488 19.78 -10.23 12.02
N GLN A 489 21.08 -9.96 12.15
CA GLN A 489 22.11 -10.99 11.98
C GLN A 489 21.92 -12.12 12.99
N GLU A 490 21.68 -11.77 14.25
CA GLU A 490 21.51 -12.74 15.32
C GLU A 490 20.21 -13.56 15.17
N VAL A 491 19.08 -12.90 14.92
CA VAL A 491 17.80 -13.59 14.66
C VAL A 491 17.96 -14.58 13.50
N LEU A 492 18.55 -14.14 12.38
CA LEU A 492 18.72 -15.00 11.21
C LEU A 492 19.73 -16.14 11.45
N ASN A 493 20.74 -15.93 12.29
CA ASN A 493 21.65 -17.00 12.68
C ASN A 493 20.92 -18.04 13.54
N CYS A 494 20.17 -17.64 14.57
CA CYS A 494 19.39 -18.56 15.40
C CYS A 494 18.35 -19.34 14.57
N LEU A 495 17.74 -18.70 13.56
CA LEU A 495 16.78 -19.36 12.67
C LEU A 495 17.42 -20.43 11.76
N ASN A 496 18.72 -20.33 11.49
CA ASN A 496 19.44 -21.14 10.50
C ASN A 496 20.64 -21.86 11.11
N GLU A 497 20.68 -21.98 12.43
CA GLU A 497 21.67 -22.77 13.13
C GLU A 497 21.49 -24.24 12.71
N LYS A 498 22.58 -24.88 12.28
CA LYS A 498 22.52 -26.29 11.90
C LYS A 498 22.59 -27.08 13.19
N ASP A 499 21.62 -27.95 13.42
CA ASP A 499 21.75 -28.98 14.46
C ASP A 499 23.02 -29.78 14.16
N ASP A 500 24.06 -29.62 14.98
CA ASP A 500 25.30 -30.41 14.88
C ASP A 500 25.06 -31.93 15.09
N ASN A 501 23.82 -32.34 15.35
CA ASN A 501 23.42 -33.74 15.53
C ASN A 501 23.35 -34.57 14.23
N ASP A 502 23.38 -33.94 13.05
CA ASP A 502 23.29 -34.69 11.77
C ASP A 502 24.66 -35.08 11.16
N ALA A 503 25.77 -34.83 11.87
CA ALA A 503 27.12 -35.16 11.40
C ALA A 503 27.91 -36.16 12.26
N SER A 504 27.39 -36.66 13.39
CA SER A 504 28.12 -37.58 14.27
C SER A 504 27.38 -38.89 14.55
N SER A 505 26.97 -39.60 13.50
CA SER A 505 26.66 -41.05 13.60
C SER A 505 27.76 -41.88 12.91
N LYS A 506 28.96 -41.86 13.50
CA LYS A 506 30.02 -42.88 13.40
C LYS A 506 31.29 -42.38 14.12
N ASP A 507 31.47 -42.71 15.39
CA ASP A 507 32.46 -43.72 15.79
C ASP A 507 32.38 -43.98 17.32
N HIS A 508 32.77 -45.18 17.73
CA HIS A 508 32.55 -45.76 19.04
C HIS A 508 33.52 -45.29 20.15
N SER A 509 32.98 -45.29 21.38
CA SER A 509 33.56 -45.84 22.64
C SER A 509 34.15 -44.93 23.72
N LYS A 510 33.65 -45.18 24.96
CA LYS A 510 34.24 -44.93 26.30
C LYS A 510 34.37 -43.43 26.69
N LYS A 511 34.05 -42.97 27.91
CA LYS A 511 33.91 -43.59 29.24
C LYS A 511 33.25 -42.56 30.19
N ASP A 512 32.63 -43.04 31.27
CA ASP A 512 32.00 -42.25 32.33
C ASP A 512 32.96 -41.23 33.00
N ASP A 513 32.49 -39.99 33.16
CA ASP A 513 32.86 -39.05 34.23
C ASP A 513 31.60 -38.19 34.54
N PRO A 514 31.01 -38.28 35.75
CA PRO A 514 29.83 -37.50 36.11
C PRO A 514 30.25 -36.31 36.98
N GLU A 515 30.73 -35.23 36.38
CA GLU A 515 30.91 -33.96 37.10
C GLU A 515 31.16 -32.81 36.11
N GLN A 516 30.07 -32.17 35.63
CA GLN A 516 30.04 -30.73 35.31
C GLN A 516 28.67 -30.29 34.80
N GLY A 517 28.07 -29.34 35.54
CA GLY A 517 27.19 -28.28 35.04
C GLY A 517 25.82 -28.69 34.52
N GLU A 518 24.77 -28.34 35.26
CA GLU A 518 23.46 -28.06 34.66
C GLU A 518 23.66 -27.02 33.55
N ASP A 519 23.53 -27.46 32.30
CA ASP A 519 23.45 -26.57 31.13
C ASP A 519 22.08 -25.88 31.22
N ASP A 520 22.08 -24.62 31.67
CA ASP A 520 20.90 -23.76 31.76
C ASP A 520 20.39 -23.51 30.33
N GLY A 521 19.45 -24.37 29.91
CA GLY A 521 19.08 -24.57 28.52
C GLY A 521 18.60 -23.29 27.85
N GLN A 522 19.38 -22.76 26.90
CA GLN A 522 18.96 -21.64 26.07
C GLN A 522 17.81 -22.06 25.15
N THR A 523 16.72 -21.29 25.15
CA THR A 523 15.56 -21.51 24.27
C THR A 523 15.98 -21.48 22.80
N THR A 524 15.78 -22.59 22.10
CA THR A 524 16.11 -22.74 20.68
C THR A 524 14.89 -22.50 19.79
N ILE A 525 15.12 -22.32 18.49
CA ILE A 525 14.01 -22.21 17.52
C ILE A 525 13.18 -23.50 17.43
N HIS A 526 13.79 -24.66 17.67
CA HIS A 526 13.11 -25.95 17.70
C HIS A 526 12.11 -26.04 18.86
N ASP A 527 12.44 -25.43 20.01
CA ASP A 527 11.54 -25.38 21.17
C ASP A 527 10.29 -24.55 20.84
N ILE A 528 10.45 -23.41 20.15
CA ILE A 528 9.33 -22.56 19.70
C ILE A 528 8.43 -23.29 18.69
N ASP A 529 9.01 -24.09 17.79
CA ASP A 529 8.23 -24.85 16.82
C ASP A 529 7.42 -25.97 17.47
N SER A 530 8.03 -26.66 18.43
CA SER A 530 7.46 -27.80 19.16
C SER A 530 6.46 -27.38 20.25
N ALA A 531 6.51 -26.12 20.69
CA ALA A 531 5.64 -25.60 21.73
C ALA A 531 4.16 -25.51 21.32
N PHE A 532 3.28 -25.54 22.32
CA PHE A 532 1.88 -25.24 22.13
C PHE A 532 1.70 -23.78 21.71
N ARG A 533 0.60 -23.51 20.99
CA ARG A 533 0.32 -22.18 20.42
C ARG A 533 0.32 -21.06 21.47
N GLU A 534 -0.02 -21.35 22.71
CA GLU A 534 -0.12 -20.38 23.81
C GLU A 534 1.24 -19.98 24.38
N ASP A 535 2.26 -20.84 24.20
CA ASP A 535 3.59 -20.65 24.80
C ASP A 535 4.59 -20.01 23.81
N LYS A 536 4.27 -19.98 22.52
CA LYS A 536 5.20 -19.55 21.46
C LYS A 536 5.67 -18.10 21.64
N GLU A 537 4.76 -17.21 22.04
CA GLU A 537 5.09 -15.80 22.28
C GLU A 537 6.04 -15.63 23.47
N SER A 538 5.82 -16.39 24.56
CA SER A 538 6.67 -16.32 25.75
C SER A 538 8.07 -16.85 25.45
N LEU A 539 8.18 -18.00 24.77
CA LEU A 539 9.47 -18.57 24.35
C LEU A 539 10.24 -17.68 23.38
N LEU A 540 9.54 -17.00 22.46
CA LEU A 540 10.19 -16.03 21.56
C LEU A 540 10.78 -14.84 22.34
N VAL A 541 10.04 -14.31 23.31
CA VAL A 541 10.52 -13.21 24.16
C VAL A 541 11.69 -13.67 25.03
N GLU A 542 11.61 -14.88 25.59
CA GLU A 542 12.71 -15.47 26.33
C GLU A 542 13.97 -15.54 25.48
N MET A 543 13.91 -16.15 24.28
CA MET A 543 15.01 -16.20 23.32
C MET A 543 15.56 -14.79 22.99
N TYR A 544 14.67 -13.81 22.82
CA TYR A 544 15.05 -12.43 22.56
C TYR A 544 15.87 -11.82 23.71
N PHE A 545 15.48 -12.03 24.97
CA PHE A 545 16.16 -11.43 26.12
C PHE A 545 17.39 -12.22 26.59
N SER A 546 17.33 -13.55 26.55
CA SER A 546 18.39 -14.46 27.01
C SER A 546 19.55 -14.54 26.01
N THR A 547 19.23 -14.63 24.71
CA THR A 547 20.23 -14.91 23.68
C THR A 547 20.46 -13.67 22.81
N ILE A 548 19.42 -13.19 22.12
CA ILE A 548 19.59 -12.19 21.06
C ILE A 548 20.09 -10.85 21.62
N ARG A 549 19.45 -10.32 22.65
CA ARG A 549 19.84 -9.05 23.30
C ARG A 549 21.28 -9.07 23.78
N GLN A 550 21.68 -10.13 24.49
CA GLN A 550 23.03 -10.26 25.02
C GLN A 550 24.08 -10.30 23.91
N ASN A 551 23.81 -11.05 22.84
CA ASN A 551 24.69 -11.11 21.67
C ASN A 551 24.76 -9.79 20.92
N VAL A 552 23.64 -9.08 20.76
CA VAL A 552 23.61 -7.73 20.16
C VAL A 552 24.51 -6.76 20.94
N VAL A 553 24.39 -6.72 22.28
CA VAL A 553 25.22 -5.88 23.15
C VAL A 553 26.70 -6.18 22.95
N ARG A 554 27.06 -7.47 22.95
CA ARG A 554 28.44 -7.94 22.73
C ARG A 554 28.98 -7.55 21.36
N ILE A 555 28.21 -7.77 20.30
CA ILE A 555 28.59 -7.49 18.91
C ILE A 555 28.82 -5.99 18.70
N VAL A 556 27.87 -5.14 19.11
CA VAL A 556 27.94 -3.69 18.90
C VAL A 556 29.12 -3.07 19.65
N ARG A 557 29.37 -3.50 20.90
CA ARG A 557 30.54 -3.05 21.67
C ARG A 557 31.86 -3.46 21.03
N LYS A 558 31.96 -4.71 20.55
CA LYS A 558 33.15 -5.19 19.83
C LYS A 558 33.39 -4.37 18.56
N GLN A 559 32.35 -4.06 17.80
CA GLN A 559 32.44 -3.23 16.59
C GLN A 559 32.88 -1.79 16.91
N ASP A 560 32.39 -1.18 17.99
CA ASP A 560 32.81 0.16 18.43
C ASP A 560 34.30 0.18 18.83
N TRP A 561 34.73 -0.83 19.61
CA TRP A 561 36.13 -0.98 20.01
C TRP A 561 37.05 -1.14 18.79
N MET A 562 36.71 -2.01 17.83
CA MET A 562 37.51 -2.19 16.61
C MET A 562 37.56 -0.90 15.77
N SER A 563 36.45 -0.19 15.64
CA SER A 563 36.38 1.07 14.87
C SER A 563 37.33 2.13 15.45
N LYS A 564 37.39 2.24 16.79
CA LYS A 564 38.30 3.14 17.50
C LYS A 564 39.76 2.74 17.34
N GLN A 565 40.07 1.44 17.41
CA GLN A 565 41.44 0.95 17.22
C GLN A 565 41.94 1.24 15.79
N ILE A 566 41.09 1.11 14.78
CA ILE A 566 41.41 1.47 13.39
C ILE A 566 41.63 2.99 13.26
N GLN A 567 40.79 3.80 13.90
CA GLN A 567 40.91 5.26 13.86
C GLN A 567 42.18 5.75 14.57
N ALA A 568 42.59 5.10 15.67
CA ALA A 568 43.82 5.41 16.39
C ALA A 568 45.10 4.99 15.63
N ARG A 569 45.00 4.05 14.69
CA ARG A 569 46.13 3.56 13.85
C ARG A 569 46.32 4.33 12.55
N ARG A 570 45.45 5.30 12.20
CA ARG A 570 45.62 6.13 11.00
C ARG A 570 46.75 7.15 11.21
N PRO A 571 47.77 7.23 10.33
CA PRO A 571 48.83 8.23 10.46
C PRO A 571 48.29 9.66 10.24
N PRO A 572 48.87 10.69 10.88
CA PRO A 572 48.45 12.08 10.70
C PRO A 572 48.86 12.57 9.31
N GLY A 573 47.99 12.38 8.31
CA GLY A 573 48.19 12.86 6.94
C GLY A 573 47.67 14.29 6.75
N ARG A 574 48.62 15.20 6.45
CA ARG A 574 48.50 16.56 5.87
C ARG A 574 47.23 17.37 6.20
N LYS A 575 47.40 18.35 7.11
CA LYS A 575 46.46 19.46 7.31
C LYS A 575 46.26 20.22 5.98
N GLU A 576 45.13 20.03 5.33
CA GLU A 576 44.56 21.09 4.49
C GLU A 576 43.74 22.01 5.38
N GLU A 577 43.99 23.31 5.25
CA GLU A 577 43.36 24.37 6.02
C GLU A 577 41.85 24.40 5.75
N VAL A 578 41.09 23.74 6.63
CA VAL A 578 39.68 24.06 6.82
C VAL A 578 39.45 24.20 8.32
N THR A 579 39.03 25.41 8.70
CA THR A 579 38.61 25.90 10.02
C THR A 579 38.45 24.84 11.10
N ALA A 580 39.32 24.93 12.11
CA ALA A 580 39.33 24.09 13.30
C ALA A 580 38.08 24.31 14.18
N THR A 581 37.00 23.57 13.90
CA THR A 581 36.06 23.18 14.96
C THR A 581 36.67 22.00 15.71
N LYS A 582 36.97 22.20 17.00
CA LYS A 582 37.46 21.17 17.93
C LYS A 582 36.63 19.89 17.78
N ALA A 583 37.22 18.82 17.27
CA ALA A 583 36.62 17.49 17.30
C ALA A 583 36.54 17.03 18.78
N THR A 584 35.34 17.04 19.34
CA THR A 584 35.06 16.45 20.65
C THR A 584 35.39 14.95 20.62
N PRO A 585 36.03 14.39 21.67
CA PRO A 585 36.34 12.97 21.74
C PRO A 585 35.03 12.16 21.62
N THR A 586 35.02 11.18 20.72
CA THR A 586 33.84 10.33 20.52
C THR A 586 33.68 9.43 21.74
N GLU A 587 32.69 9.75 22.58
CA GLU A 587 32.36 9.04 23.82
C GLU A 587 32.22 7.52 23.59
N ALA A 588 32.57 6.72 24.59
CA ALA A 588 32.45 5.27 24.52
C ALA A 588 30.98 4.84 24.42
N VAL A 589 30.66 3.95 23.48
CA VAL A 589 29.34 3.34 23.43
C VAL A 589 29.15 2.54 24.70
N THR A 590 28.19 2.95 25.52
CA THR A 590 27.91 2.27 26.79
C THR A 590 27.00 1.07 26.56
N GLU A 591 27.12 0.06 27.41
CA GLU A 591 26.24 -1.11 27.40
C GLU A 591 24.77 -0.74 27.62
N ARG A 592 24.52 0.23 28.50
CA ARG A 592 23.18 0.80 28.72
C ARG A 592 22.59 1.38 27.44
N GLN A 593 23.35 2.19 26.69
CA GLN A 593 22.87 2.78 25.44
C GLN A 593 22.48 1.73 24.40
N VAL A 594 23.23 0.62 24.28
CA VAL A 594 22.89 -0.44 23.33
C VAL A 594 21.62 -1.16 23.74
N ASN A 595 21.48 -1.48 25.05
CA ASN A 595 20.27 -2.09 25.58
C ASN A 595 19.04 -1.18 25.41
N GLU A 596 19.16 0.11 25.74
CA GLU A 596 18.07 1.08 25.53
C GLU A 596 17.61 1.08 24.07
N ILE A 597 18.53 1.25 23.11
CA ILE A 597 18.19 1.26 21.69
C ILE A 597 17.52 -0.06 21.27
N TRP A 598 18.04 -1.21 21.72
CA TRP A 598 17.46 -2.52 21.37
C TRP A 598 16.05 -2.67 21.94
N CYS A 599 15.84 -2.37 23.22
CA CYS A 599 14.52 -2.40 23.86
C CYS A 599 13.53 -1.47 23.15
N THR A 600 13.95 -0.25 22.81
CA THR A 600 13.12 0.72 22.08
C THR A 600 12.76 0.21 20.69
N LEU A 601 13.68 -0.44 19.97
CA LEU A 601 13.40 -1.00 18.63
C LEU A 601 12.37 -2.13 18.68
N VAL A 602 12.53 -3.08 19.59
CA VAL A 602 11.59 -4.21 19.74
C VAL A 602 10.22 -3.70 20.23
N PHE A 603 10.20 -2.81 21.22
CA PHE A 603 8.97 -2.18 21.68
C PHE A 603 8.24 -1.43 20.55
N ARG A 604 8.97 -0.58 19.81
CA ARG A 604 8.43 0.16 18.66
C ARG A 604 7.87 -0.78 17.60
N MET A 605 8.59 -1.86 17.27
CA MET A 605 8.14 -2.88 16.33
C MET A 605 6.79 -3.48 16.75
N LEU A 606 6.66 -3.85 18.02
CA LEU A 606 5.41 -4.41 18.56
C LEU A 606 4.27 -3.39 18.53
N CYS A 607 4.52 -2.10 18.85
CA CYS A 607 3.51 -1.06 18.68
C CYS A 607 3.13 -0.87 17.21
N TRP A 608 4.12 -0.82 16.31
CA TRP A 608 3.91 -0.57 14.88
C TRP A 608 3.12 -1.70 14.20
N LEU A 609 3.46 -2.96 14.48
CA LEU A 609 2.78 -4.14 13.93
C LEU A 609 1.37 -4.34 14.51
N GLN A 610 1.08 -3.75 15.66
CA GLN A 610 -0.27 -3.67 16.23
C GLN A 610 -1.05 -2.48 15.71
N LEU A 611 -0.39 -1.37 15.38
CA LEU A 611 -1.05 -0.20 14.82
C LEU A 611 -1.53 -0.44 13.38
N HIS A 612 -0.77 -1.20 12.60
CA HIS A 612 -1.07 -1.51 11.21
C HIS A 612 -1.53 -2.96 11.02
N ASP A 613 -2.30 -3.19 9.96
CA ASP A 613 -2.77 -4.53 9.60
C ASP A 613 -2.58 -4.80 8.10
N PHE A 614 -2.47 -6.08 7.75
CA PHE A 614 -2.19 -6.53 6.40
C PHE A 614 -3.23 -7.57 5.98
N HIS A 615 -3.67 -7.51 4.74
CA HIS A 615 -4.56 -8.54 4.23
C HIS A 615 -3.76 -9.83 4.03
N LYS A 616 -4.18 -10.94 4.65
CA LYS A 616 -3.47 -12.23 4.60
C LYS A 616 -3.07 -12.67 3.19
N MET A 617 -3.94 -12.45 2.21
CA MET A 617 -3.69 -12.86 0.82
C MET A 617 -2.90 -11.86 -0.02
N ASP A 618 -2.61 -10.68 0.52
CA ASP A 618 -1.79 -9.67 -0.12
C ASP A 618 -0.32 -10.01 0.12
N ILE A 619 0.35 -10.44 -0.93
CA ILE A 619 1.80 -10.68 -0.96
C ILE A 619 2.38 -9.86 -2.10
N GLN A 620 3.57 -9.33 -1.89
CA GLN A 620 4.21 -8.50 -2.88
C GLN A 620 4.72 -9.35 -4.05
N VAL A 621 4.17 -9.08 -5.23
CA VAL A 621 4.79 -9.48 -6.51
C VAL A 621 5.76 -8.40 -6.97
N SER A 622 6.85 -8.81 -7.62
CA SER A 622 7.87 -7.89 -8.13
C SER A 622 7.25 -6.91 -9.12
N LYS A 623 7.33 -5.61 -8.78
CA LYS A 623 6.83 -4.51 -9.60
C LYS A 623 7.48 -3.17 -9.24
N SER A 624 8.67 -3.18 -8.63
CA SER A 624 9.38 -1.98 -8.21
C SER A 624 9.69 -1.05 -9.39
N ASP A 625 9.95 -1.60 -10.57
CA ASP A 625 10.16 -0.84 -11.82
C ASP A 625 8.94 -0.01 -12.27
N ALA A 626 7.73 -0.34 -11.80
CA ALA A 626 6.53 0.44 -12.07
C ALA A 626 6.38 1.65 -11.14
N TYR A 627 7.21 1.79 -10.10
CA TYR A 627 7.13 2.90 -9.15
C TYR A 627 7.41 4.23 -9.84
N ALA A 628 6.49 5.18 -9.70
CA ALA A 628 6.55 6.50 -10.34
C ALA A 628 6.66 6.44 -11.89
N SER A 629 6.42 5.28 -12.48
CA SER A 629 6.41 5.10 -13.93
C SER A 629 5.27 5.88 -14.56
N ARG A 630 5.58 6.63 -15.63
CA ARG A 630 4.63 7.41 -16.40
C ARG A 630 4.11 6.68 -17.64
N ILE A 631 4.34 5.37 -17.74
CA ILE A 631 3.79 4.56 -18.83
C ILE A 631 2.26 4.70 -18.82
N PRO A 632 1.65 5.23 -19.90
CA PRO A 632 0.22 5.38 -19.98
C PRO A 632 -0.44 4.01 -20.09
N VAL A 633 -1.52 3.82 -19.35
CA VAL A 633 -2.37 2.63 -19.43
C VAL A 633 -3.82 3.07 -19.58
N TYR A 634 -4.60 2.22 -20.22
CA TYR A 634 -5.97 2.53 -20.60
C TYR A 634 -6.93 1.59 -19.88
N ILE A 635 -8.12 2.08 -19.54
CA ILE A 635 -9.16 1.26 -18.91
C ILE A 635 -10.38 1.37 -19.81
N VAL A 636 -10.84 0.24 -20.36
CA VAL A 636 -11.91 0.18 -21.37
C VAL A 636 -13.26 0.08 -20.73
#